data_AF-A0A915Z1S9-F1
#
_entry.id   AF-A0A915Z1S9-F1
#
_cell.length_a   1.000
_cell.length_b   1.000
_cell.length_c   1.000
_cell.angle_alpha   90.00
_cell.angle_beta   90.00
_cell.angle_gamma   90.00
#
_symmetry.space_group_name_H-M   'P 1'
#
loop_
_entity.id
_entity.type
_entity.pdbx_description
1 polymer ?
#
loop_
_entity_poly.entity_id
_entity_poly.type
_entity_poly.pdbx_seq_one_letter_code
_entity_poly.pdbx_strand_id
1 'polypeptide(L)'
;MIKFYPNNATLLANRAEAYLRLNQFDKALNDVEIVLKNEPDHLKAAFRKGKALCGLKRYQEAIVVLKDLDLKMQINTDNSITPVKQSTKTLLKHVEMLDSESRYGKYDYIKIIDEFCEKVKINQENDDWVCETGPRLDHADFLIGDIEVRPVKKKGRGWVAKRDIPEGTLLIASKAFEIVYGNEAPLSYRSIDFTSKTMITATHSELVARIARKLIAEPDLCQEVYKLYAGPEIENLGENSVDVRKIEKIIKYNFFETKDQWGIMNSTKENSRLTKDSGAGLWIMPSFFNHSCVDTNVEQLIIGDMIFLRTCQPVLSGKELVLSYCSPLGSYDERSNSLRLHGIKNCSCRLCNLERSESKKVKLRQTEILRTYENSLGPQVKSSLFSANFNSSLIKELTKSIDELKDLRKEHLDLEFQSFNIKVDLAAAYVRDGNLRRSLPVAIEVYKFVKTAQVPQFSSNAAYQVASRYARLDKMKEAKEWWDVALKELAEPIRGKFTKEETKWRKEAMYLAEKLSPKMISGAKNKGLL
;
A
#
# COMPACT_ATOMS: atom_id res chain seq x y z
N MET A 1 -14.72 -33.68 28.45
CA MET A 1 -14.60 -34.72 27.40
C MET A 1 -13.14 -34.96 27.01
N ILE A 2 -12.42 -34.02 26.39
CA ILE A 2 -11.00 -34.24 25.99
C ILE A 2 -10.08 -34.50 27.18
N LYS A 3 -10.30 -33.83 28.33
CA LYS A 3 -9.56 -34.12 29.58
C LYS A 3 -9.72 -35.58 30.08
N PHE A 4 -10.82 -36.24 29.72
CA PHE A 4 -11.12 -37.62 30.10
C PHE A 4 -10.72 -38.64 29.02
N TYR A 5 -10.51 -38.20 27.77
CA TYR A 5 -10.12 -39.04 26.64
C TYR A 5 -9.07 -38.32 25.78
N PRO A 6 -7.83 -38.15 26.30
CA PRO A 6 -6.83 -37.28 25.70
C PRO A 6 -6.33 -37.74 24.33
N ASN A 7 -6.51 -39.03 23.99
CA ASN A 7 -6.04 -39.63 22.73
C ASN A 7 -7.18 -39.98 21.77
N ASN A 8 -8.42 -39.56 22.02
CA ASN A 8 -9.53 -39.87 21.13
C ASN A 8 -9.38 -39.08 19.81
N ALA A 9 -9.13 -39.81 18.71
CA ALA A 9 -8.85 -39.24 17.40
C ALA A 9 -9.95 -38.29 16.90
N THR A 10 -11.23 -38.68 17.08
CA THR A 10 -12.37 -37.86 16.64
C THR A 10 -12.44 -36.53 17.40
N LEU A 11 -12.28 -36.56 18.73
CA LEU A 11 -12.34 -35.36 19.55
C LEU A 11 -11.19 -34.40 19.25
N LEU A 12 -9.96 -34.92 19.12
CA LEU A 12 -8.78 -34.13 18.78
C LEU A 12 -8.89 -33.54 17.37
N ALA A 13 -9.31 -34.34 16.39
CA ALA A 13 -9.47 -33.87 15.02
C ALA A 13 -10.54 -32.76 14.92
N ASN A 14 -11.64 -32.87 15.67
CA ASN A 14 -12.68 -31.84 15.71
C ASN A 14 -12.20 -30.57 16.44
N ARG A 15 -11.40 -30.70 17.50
CA ARG A 15 -10.79 -29.53 18.16
C ARG A 15 -9.77 -28.84 17.24
N ALA A 16 -8.98 -29.60 16.49
CA ALA A 16 -8.08 -29.05 15.47
C ALA A 16 -8.84 -28.25 14.41
N GLU A 17 -9.99 -28.73 13.93
CA GLU A 17 -10.86 -27.97 13.02
C GLU A 17 -11.33 -26.64 13.64
N ALA A 18 -11.72 -26.64 14.91
CA ALA A 18 -12.09 -25.42 15.60
C ALA A 18 -10.90 -24.46 15.72
N TYR A 19 -9.70 -24.96 16.04
CA TYR A 19 -8.49 -24.15 16.08
C TYR A 19 -8.13 -23.57 14.70
N LEU A 20 -8.27 -24.32 13.61
CA LEU A 20 -8.09 -23.81 12.25
C LEU A 20 -9.03 -22.64 11.94
N ARG A 21 -10.30 -22.74 12.35
CA ARG A 21 -11.29 -21.66 12.16
C ARG A 21 -11.02 -20.42 13.01
N LEU A 22 -10.31 -20.60 14.12
CA LEU A 22 -9.86 -19.51 15.00
C LEU A 22 -8.46 -19.00 14.61
N ASN A 23 -7.88 -19.47 13.49
CA ASN A 23 -6.51 -19.19 13.05
C ASN A 23 -5.41 -19.58 14.06
N GLN A 24 -5.68 -20.50 15.00
CA GLN A 24 -4.71 -20.99 15.99
C GLN A 24 -3.97 -22.21 15.44
N PHE A 25 -3.12 -21.99 14.45
CA PHE A 25 -2.59 -23.06 13.60
C PHE A 25 -1.63 -24.01 14.35
N ASP A 26 -0.81 -23.52 15.29
CA ASP A 26 0.08 -24.38 16.09
C ASP A 26 -0.70 -25.35 16.97
N LYS A 27 -1.79 -24.89 17.59
CA LYS A 27 -2.67 -25.74 18.41
C LYS A 27 -3.37 -26.79 17.54
N ALA A 28 -3.82 -26.40 16.35
CA ALA A 28 -4.37 -27.33 15.37
C ALA A 28 -3.35 -28.38 14.94
N LEU A 29 -2.10 -27.98 14.69
CA LEU A 29 -1.00 -28.86 14.29
C LEU A 29 -0.70 -29.89 15.38
N ASN A 30 -0.56 -29.45 16.63
CA ASN A 30 -0.30 -30.34 17.76
C ASN A 30 -1.40 -31.41 17.92
N ASP A 31 -2.67 -31.02 17.80
CA ASP A 31 -3.79 -31.96 17.90
C ASP A 31 -3.76 -33.02 16.80
N VAL A 32 -3.55 -32.63 15.54
CA VAL A 32 -3.53 -33.58 14.43
C VAL A 32 -2.29 -34.46 14.41
N GLU A 33 -1.16 -34.00 14.96
CA GLU A 33 0.04 -34.84 15.10
C GLU A 33 -0.16 -35.96 16.12
N ILE A 34 -0.88 -35.72 17.21
CA ILE A 34 -1.27 -36.78 18.15
C ILE A 34 -2.18 -37.80 17.45
N VAL A 35 -3.15 -37.34 16.65
CA VAL A 35 -4.04 -38.23 15.88
C VAL A 35 -3.23 -39.09 14.92
N LEU A 36 -2.38 -38.50 14.10
CA LEU A 36 -1.61 -39.20 13.07
C LEU A 36 -0.53 -40.13 13.65
N LYS A 37 -0.07 -39.86 14.88
CA LYS A 37 0.82 -40.78 15.60
C LYS A 37 0.13 -42.09 15.97
N ASN A 38 -1.16 -42.03 16.34
CA ASN A 38 -1.94 -43.21 16.73
C ASN A 38 -2.65 -43.86 15.53
N GLU A 39 -3.07 -43.06 14.56
CA GLU A 39 -3.81 -43.46 13.36
C GLU A 39 -3.17 -42.82 12.10
N PRO A 40 -2.07 -43.38 11.57
CA PRO A 40 -1.31 -42.77 10.46
C PRO A 40 -2.11 -42.57 9.16
N ASP A 41 -3.14 -43.38 8.95
CA ASP A 41 -3.99 -43.33 7.75
C ASP A 41 -5.26 -42.46 7.93
N HIS A 42 -5.35 -41.71 9.02
CA HIS A 42 -6.50 -40.84 9.29
C HIS A 42 -6.55 -39.64 8.32
N LEU A 43 -7.26 -39.82 7.19
CA LEU A 43 -7.32 -38.85 6.08
C LEU A 43 -7.69 -37.40 6.50
N LYS A 44 -8.72 -37.22 7.35
CA LYS A 44 -9.13 -35.86 7.79
C LYS A 44 -8.07 -35.17 8.66
N ALA A 45 -7.32 -35.93 9.47
CA ALA A 45 -6.25 -35.38 10.30
C ALA A 45 -5.06 -34.96 9.44
N ALA A 46 -4.70 -35.77 8.43
CA ALA A 46 -3.68 -35.41 7.44
C ALA A 46 -4.06 -34.14 6.63
N PHE A 47 -5.32 -34.05 6.19
CA PHE A 47 -5.82 -32.85 5.50
C PHE A 47 -5.73 -31.60 6.38
N ARG A 48 -6.14 -31.72 7.66
CA ARG A 48 -6.04 -30.64 8.65
C ARG A 48 -4.60 -30.29 9.00
N LYS A 49 -3.67 -31.26 8.99
CA LYS A 49 -2.22 -31.01 9.11
C LYS A 49 -1.72 -30.15 7.96
N GLY A 50 -2.12 -30.46 6.72
CA GLY A 50 -1.82 -29.61 5.56
C GLY A 50 -2.33 -28.17 5.71
N LYS A 51 -3.57 -28.00 6.19
CA LYS A 51 -4.14 -26.66 6.50
C LYS A 51 -3.38 -25.93 7.60
N ALA A 52 -3.05 -26.61 8.69
CA ALA A 52 -2.34 -26.02 9.82
C ALA A 52 -0.94 -25.56 9.40
N LEU A 53 -0.19 -26.42 8.68
CA LEU A 53 1.12 -26.08 8.14
C LEU A 53 1.05 -24.91 7.15
N CYS A 54 0.02 -24.85 6.29
CA CYS A 54 -0.21 -23.71 5.42
C CYS A 54 -0.44 -22.40 6.20
N GLY A 55 -1.30 -22.42 7.23
CA GLY A 55 -1.54 -21.25 8.09
C GLY A 55 -0.31 -20.80 8.87
N LEU A 56 0.57 -21.73 9.25
CA LEU A 56 1.89 -21.46 9.83
C LEU A 56 2.94 -21.01 8.80
N LYS A 57 2.56 -20.85 7.53
CA LYS A 57 3.45 -20.50 6.41
C LYS A 57 4.57 -21.53 6.17
N ARG A 58 4.41 -22.76 6.69
CA ARG A 58 5.31 -23.91 6.47
C ARG A 58 4.92 -24.63 5.18
N TYR A 59 4.94 -23.90 4.07
CA TYR A 59 4.31 -24.33 2.82
C TYR A 59 4.92 -25.59 2.22
N GLN A 60 6.24 -25.77 2.29
CA GLN A 60 6.87 -26.97 1.72
C GLN A 60 6.47 -28.23 2.50
N GLU A 61 6.37 -28.14 3.82
CA GLU A 61 5.89 -29.25 4.65
C GLU A 61 4.42 -29.55 4.36
N ALA A 62 3.58 -28.51 4.20
CA ALA A 62 2.19 -28.67 3.79
C ALA A 62 2.07 -29.36 2.42
N ILE A 63 2.90 -28.98 1.43
CA ILE A 63 2.94 -29.61 0.10
C ILE A 63 3.28 -31.10 0.21
N VAL A 64 4.29 -31.46 1.01
CA VAL A 64 4.69 -32.87 1.21
C VAL A 64 3.53 -33.67 1.81
N VAL A 65 2.91 -33.16 2.88
CA VAL A 65 1.76 -33.83 3.53
C VAL A 65 0.58 -33.98 2.58
N LEU A 66 0.26 -32.94 1.80
CA LEU A 66 -0.88 -32.96 0.88
C LEU A 66 -0.64 -33.84 -0.35
N LYS A 67 0.61 -33.97 -0.82
CA LYS A 67 0.99 -34.91 -1.90
C LYS A 67 0.91 -36.36 -1.44
N ASP A 68 1.41 -36.67 -0.24
CA ASP A 68 1.25 -38.01 0.36
C ASP A 68 -0.23 -38.37 0.53
N LEU A 69 -1.04 -37.42 1.02
CA LEU A 69 -2.48 -37.60 1.17
C LEU A 69 -3.18 -37.84 -0.17
N ASP A 70 -2.89 -37.03 -1.20
CA ASP A 70 -3.50 -37.22 -2.53
C ASP A 70 -3.15 -38.60 -3.11
N LEU A 71 -1.90 -39.07 -2.96
CA LEU A 71 -1.47 -40.40 -3.40
C LEU A 71 -2.25 -41.52 -2.69
N LYS A 72 -2.38 -41.47 -1.36
CA LYS A 72 -3.16 -42.44 -0.58
C LYS A 72 -4.63 -42.49 -1.03
N MET A 73 -5.21 -41.33 -1.36
CA MET A 73 -6.59 -41.21 -1.85
C MET A 73 -6.76 -41.60 -3.32
N GLN A 74 -5.69 -41.78 -4.09
CA GLN A 74 -5.76 -42.33 -5.46
C GLN A 74 -5.87 -43.85 -5.46
N ILE A 75 -5.25 -44.51 -4.48
CA ILE A 75 -5.26 -45.98 -4.33
C ILE A 75 -6.58 -46.45 -3.66
N ASN A 76 -7.21 -45.59 -2.86
CA ASN A 76 -8.46 -45.90 -2.20
C ASN A 76 -9.67 -45.81 -3.17
N THR A 77 -10.45 -46.91 -3.26
CA THR A 77 -11.62 -47.06 -4.15
C THR A 77 -12.95 -46.66 -3.50
N ASP A 78 -12.94 -46.17 -2.25
CA ASP A 78 -14.14 -45.70 -1.57
C ASP A 78 -14.66 -44.39 -2.18
N ASN A 79 -15.89 -44.39 -2.69
CA ASN A 79 -16.49 -43.19 -3.25
C ASN A 79 -16.81 -42.12 -2.18
N SER A 80 -16.90 -42.51 -0.89
CA SER A 80 -17.19 -41.60 0.23
C SER A 80 -16.10 -40.55 0.47
N ILE A 81 -14.86 -40.80 0.01
CA ILE A 81 -13.72 -39.89 0.17
C ILE A 81 -13.60 -38.83 -0.92
N THR A 82 -14.46 -38.86 -1.95
CA THR A 82 -14.42 -37.93 -3.10
C THR A 82 -14.41 -36.44 -2.70
N PRO A 83 -15.25 -35.97 -1.75
CA PRO A 83 -15.24 -34.57 -1.33
C PRO A 83 -13.90 -34.14 -0.70
N VAL A 84 -13.30 -35.03 0.10
CA VAL A 84 -12.00 -34.77 0.72
C VAL A 84 -10.91 -34.77 -0.34
N LYS A 85 -10.98 -35.66 -1.34
CA LYS A 85 -10.00 -35.75 -2.44
C LYS A 85 -9.96 -34.46 -3.25
N GLN A 86 -11.13 -33.95 -3.63
CA GLN A 86 -11.23 -32.68 -4.35
C GLN A 86 -10.71 -31.51 -3.49
N SER A 87 -11.08 -31.49 -2.20
CA SER A 87 -10.60 -30.47 -1.26
C SER A 87 -9.08 -30.48 -1.10
N THR A 88 -8.46 -31.67 -1.01
CA THR A 88 -7.01 -31.86 -0.94
C THR A 88 -6.33 -31.32 -2.19
N LYS A 89 -6.84 -31.61 -3.39
CA LYS A 89 -6.27 -31.10 -4.65
C LYS A 89 -6.35 -29.58 -4.75
N THR A 90 -7.48 -28.99 -4.36
CA THR A 90 -7.63 -27.53 -4.32
C THR A 90 -6.64 -26.90 -3.34
N LEU A 91 -6.55 -27.44 -2.12
CA LEU A 91 -5.62 -26.94 -1.11
C LEU A 91 -4.16 -27.11 -1.56
N LEU A 92 -3.79 -28.24 -2.18
CA LEU A 92 -2.44 -28.45 -2.68
C LEU A 92 -2.04 -27.38 -3.71
N LYS A 93 -2.90 -27.09 -4.70
CA LYS A 93 -2.66 -26.03 -5.68
C LYS A 93 -2.52 -24.66 -5.04
N HIS A 94 -3.34 -24.38 -4.02
CA HIS A 94 -3.29 -23.13 -3.25
C HIS A 94 -1.98 -22.99 -2.49
N VAL A 95 -1.56 -24.02 -1.75
CA VAL A 95 -0.29 -24.03 -1.02
C VAL A 95 0.91 -23.91 -1.97
N GLU A 96 0.89 -24.58 -3.12
CA GLU A 96 1.93 -24.45 -4.15
C GLU A 96 2.04 -23.02 -4.70
N MET A 97 0.91 -22.31 -4.83
CA MET A 97 0.89 -20.90 -5.20
C MET A 97 1.51 -20.03 -4.09
N LEU A 98 1.06 -20.16 -2.84
CA LEU A 98 1.59 -19.40 -1.70
C LEU A 98 3.09 -19.65 -1.47
N ASP A 99 3.54 -20.89 -1.67
CA ASP A 99 4.94 -21.29 -1.62
C ASP A 99 5.79 -20.60 -2.70
N SER A 100 5.28 -20.55 -3.93
CA SER A 100 5.93 -19.86 -5.04
C SER A 100 6.03 -18.36 -4.80
N GLU A 101 4.96 -17.75 -4.31
CA GLU A 101 4.93 -16.34 -3.91
C GLU A 101 5.97 -16.07 -2.81
N SER A 102 5.94 -16.85 -1.74
CA SER A 102 6.78 -16.60 -0.57
C SER A 102 8.26 -16.80 -0.82
N ARG A 103 8.64 -17.79 -1.64
CA ARG A 103 10.05 -18.07 -1.94
C ARG A 103 10.62 -17.22 -3.06
N TYR A 104 9.80 -16.91 -4.08
CA TYR A 104 10.31 -16.34 -5.33
C TYR A 104 9.76 -14.96 -5.65
N GLY A 105 8.82 -14.44 -4.85
CA GLY A 105 8.19 -13.14 -5.09
C GLY A 105 7.38 -13.13 -6.39
N LYS A 106 6.91 -14.30 -6.84
CA LYS A 106 6.18 -14.46 -8.10
C LYS A 106 4.68 -14.40 -7.85
N TYR A 107 4.11 -13.22 -8.05
CA TYR A 107 2.69 -12.96 -7.87
C TYR A 107 1.95 -12.85 -9.20
N ASP A 108 0.72 -13.36 -9.23
CA ASP A 108 -0.22 -13.10 -10.32
C ASP A 108 -0.98 -11.80 -10.05
N TYR A 109 -0.39 -10.68 -10.47
CA TYR A 109 -0.93 -9.35 -10.19
C TYR A 109 -2.32 -9.11 -10.79
N ILE A 110 -2.65 -9.77 -11.91
CA ILE A 110 -3.99 -9.69 -12.48
C ILE A 110 -5.01 -10.30 -11.52
N LYS A 111 -4.73 -11.50 -11.00
CA LYS A 111 -5.61 -12.13 -10.01
C LYS A 111 -5.70 -11.35 -8.71
N ILE A 112 -4.60 -10.78 -8.22
CA ILE A 112 -4.60 -9.91 -7.03
C ILE A 112 -5.56 -8.74 -7.23
N ILE A 113 -5.50 -8.07 -8.39
CA ILE A 113 -6.37 -6.92 -8.68
C ILE A 113 -7.81 -7.35 -8.87
N ASP A 114 -8.06 -8.49 -9.51
CA ASP A 114 -9.41 -9.04 -9.63
C ASP A 114 -10.01 -9.38 -8.25
N GLU A 115 -9.25 -10.07 -7.40
CA GLU A 115 -9.67 -10.39 -6.03
C GLU A 115 -9.94 -9.10 -5.23
N PHE A 116 -9.05 -8.11 -5.32
CA PHE A 116 -9.24 -6.81 -4.67
C PHE A 116 -10.51 -6.12 -5.15
N CYS A 117 -10.69 -5.98 -6.47
CA CYS A 117 -11.87 -5.34 -7.04
C CYS A 117 -13.16 -6.08 -6.70
N GLU A 118 -13.13 -7.41 -6.55
CA GLU A 118 -14.27 -8.20 -6.10
C GLU A 118 -14.62 -7.92 -4.64
N LYS A 119 -13.62 -7.85 -3.76
CA LYS A 119 -13.85 -7.62 -2.32
C LYS A 119 -14.21 -6.18 -1.97
N VAL A 120 -13.87 -5.22 -2.82
CA VAL A 120 -14.22 -3.79 -2.64
C VAL A 120 -15.62 -3.45 -3.15
N LYS A 121 -16.33 -4.38 -3.81
CA LYS A 121 -17.70 -4.13 -4.27
C LYS A 121 -18.60 -3.71 -3.11
N ILE A 122 -19.44 -2.72 -3.37
CA ILE A 122 -20.44 -2.20 -2.44
C ILE A 122 -21.84 -2.62 -2.91
N ASN A 123 -22.69 -2.97 -1.96
CA ASN A 123 -24.10 -3.22 -2.16
C ASN A 123 -24.82 -1.88 -2.41
N GLN A 124 -25.47 -1.78 -3.57
CA GLN A 124 -26.13 -0.54 -4.02
C GLN A 124 -27.39 -0.19 -3.22
N GLU A 125 -27.93 -1.10 -2.42
CA GLU A 125 -29.15 -0.88 -1.63
C GLU A 125 -28.89 -0.23 -0.27
N ASN A 126 -27.75 -0.51 0.35
CA ASN A 126 -27.40 -0.06 1.70
C ASN A 126 -26.04 0.64 1.80
N ASP A 127 -25.33 0.78 0.68
CA ASP A 127 -23.97 1.33 0.58
C ASP A 127 -22.91 0.59 1.42
N ASP A 128 -23.21 -0.61 1.93
CA ASP A 128 -22.26 -1.46 2.66
C ASP A 128 -21.38 -2.27 1.71
N TRP A 129 -20.18 -2.62 2.17
CA TRP A 129 -19.31 -3.53 1.42
C TRP A 129 -20.00 -4.88 1.26
N VAL A 130 -20.00 -5.43 0.04
CA VAL A 130 -20.52 -6.79 -0.25
C VAL A 130 -19.74 -7.82 0.56
N CYS A 131 -18.44 -7.57 0.77
CA CYS A 131 -17.65 -8.28 1.75
C CYS A 131 -17.70 -7.49 3.07
N GLU A 132 -18.48 -7.96 4.04
CA GLU A 132 -18.62 -7.32 5.37
C GLU A 132 -17.26 -7.04 6.03
N THR A 133 -16.28 -7.88 5.73
CA THR A 133 -14.86 -7.68 6.03
C THR A 133 -14.17 -7.03 4.82
N GLY A 134 -13.45 -5.92 5.01
CA GLY A 134 -12.74 -5.26 3.90
C GLY A 134 -11.72 -6.16 3.19
N PRO A 135 -10.98 -5.65 2.19
CA PRO A 135 -10.32 -6.44 1.15
C PRO A 135 -9.05 -7.14 1.66
N ARG A 136 -9.23 -8.24 2.39
CA ARG A 136 -8.16 -9.16 2.82
C ARG A 136 -7.91 -10.18 1.73
N LEU A 137 -6.74 -10.14 1.10
CA LEU A 137 -6.39 -10.93 -0.08
C LEU A 137 -5.72 -12.25 0.30
N ASP A 138 -5.74 -13.28 -0.56
CA ASP A 138 -5.21 -14.60 -0.22
C ASP A 138 -3.83 -14.87 -0.83
N HIS A 139 -2.83 -14.14 -0.35
CA HIS A 139 -1.45 -14.13 -0.87
C HIS A 139 -0.41 -14.18 0.26
N ALA A 140 0.77 -14.73 -0.06
CA ALA A 140 1.85 -14.93 0.90
C ALA A 140 2.80 -13.73 1.02
N ASP A 141 3.51 -13.64 2.15
CA ASP A 141 4.63 -12.71 2.34
C ASP A 141 5.87 -13.14 1.54
N PHE A 142 6.60 -12.17 0.99
CA PHE A 142 7.91 -12.32 0.35
C PHE A 142 8.90 -11.29 0.90
N LEU A 143 10.15 -11.72 1.13
CA LEU A 143 11.28 -10.87 1.48
C LEU A 143 12.49 -11.30 0.65
N ILE A 144 13.05 -10.37 -0.12
CA ILE A 144 14.27 -10.63 -0.88
C ILE A 144 15.47 -10.86 0.05
N GLY A 145 16.35 -11.81 -0.26
CA GLY A 145 17.56 -12.09 0.51
C GLY A 145 18.67 -11.02 0.39
N ASP A 146 18.41 -9.95 -0.34
CA ASP A 146 19.37 -8.92 -0.76
C ASP A 146 19.37 -7.69 0.14
N ILE A 147 18.48 -7.67 1.13
CA ILE A 147 18.35 -6.60 2.11
C ILE A 147 18.40 -7.17 3.51
N GLU A 148 18.81 -6.35 4.48
CA GLU A 148 18.78 -6.71 5.89
C GLU A 148 18.60 -5.50 6.77
N VAL A 149 18.08 -5.72 7.97
CA VAL A 149 17.96 -4.66 8.98
C VAL A 149 19.31 -4.46 9.67
N ARG A 150 19.87 -3.26 9.58
CA ARG A 150 21.10 -2.86 10.27
C ARG A 150 20.89 -1.57 11.07
N PRO A 151 21.74 -1.28 12.08
CA PRO A 151 21.77 0.05 12.68
C PRO A 151 22.06 1.13 11.64
N VAL A 152 21.27 2.21 11.66
CA VAL A 152 21.45 3.38 10.81
C VAL A 152 21.70 4.61 11.67
N LYS A 153 22.82 5.29 11.42
CA LYS A 153 23.26 6.45 12.18
C LYS A 153 22.15 7.51 12.25
N LYS A 154 21.81 7.95 13.47
CA LYS A 154 20.73 8.93 13.80
C LYS A 154 19.29 8.50 13.48
N LYS A 155 19.07 7.31 12.89
CA LYS A 155 17.74 6.78 12.55
C LYS A 155 17.42 5.46 13.26
N GLY A 156 18.28 5.01 14.18
CA GLY A 156 18.10 3.76 14.89
C GLY A 156 18.52 2.58 14.02
N ARG A 157 17.58 1.99 13.29
CA ARG A 157 17.80 0.86 12.39
C ARG A 157 17.02 1.06 11.10
N GLY A 158 17.37 0.33 10.06
CA GLY A 158 16.61 0.33 8.83
C GLY A 158 17.05 -0.77 7.87
N TRP A 159 16.26 -0.96 6.81
CA TRP A 159 16.65 -1.83 5.71
C TRP A 159 17.86 -1.24 4.97
N VAL A 160 18.87 -2.08 4.73
CA VAL A 160 20.09 -1.74 4.02
C VAL A 160 20.34 -2.79 2.94
N ALA A 161 20.75 -2.34 1.76
CA ALA A 161 21.10 -3.21 0.65
C ALA A 161 22.41 -3.97 0.94
N LYS A 162 22.41 -5.30 0.77
CA LYS A 162 23.60 -6.15 0.91
C LYS A 162 24.46 -6.15 -0.34
N ARG A 163 23.83 -5.93 -1.50
CA ARG A 163 24.44 -5.87 -2.83
C ARG A 163 23.78 -4.73 -3.63
N ASP A 164 24.29 -4.47 -4.82
CA ASP A 164 23.63 -3.55 -5.75
C ASP A 164 22.29 -4.15 -6.19
N ILE A 165 21.21 -3.36 -6.09
CA ILE A 165 19.85 -3.76 -6.42
C ILE A 165 19.36 -2.91 -7.60
N PRO A 166 18.95 -3.52 -8.72
CA PRO A 166 18.38 -2.80 -9.85
C PRO A 166 17.08 -2.07 -9.50
N GLU A 167 16.74 -1.05 -10.26
CA GLU A 167 15.43 -0.40 -10.21
C GLU A 167 14.29 -1.35 -10.59
N GLY A 168 13.13 -1.22 -9.95
CA GLY A 168 11.93 -2.02 -10.19
C GLY A 168 11.90 -3.37 -9.48
N THR A 169 12.96 -3.70 -8.74
CA THR A 169 13.09 -4.97 -8.01
C THR A 169 12.07 -5.05 -6.89
N LEU A 170 11.30 -6.14 -6.82
CA LEU A 170 10.45 -6.44 -5.66
C LEU A 170 11.32 -6.76 -4.46
N LEU A 171 11.22 -5.94 -3.42
CA LEU A 171 11.96 -6.13 -2.18
C LEU A 171 11.15 -6.92 -1.16
N ILE A 172 9.90 -6.48 -0.96
CA ILE A 172 9.00 -7.03 0.04
C ILE A 172 7.59 -7.05 -0.56
N ALA A 173 6.91 -8.17 -0.39
CA ALA A 173 5.45 -8.21 -0.38
C ALA A 173 5.02 -8.64 1.02
N SER A 174 4.25 -7.83 1.72
CA SER A 174 3.91 -8.09 3.12
C SER A 174 2.41 -8.09 3.33
N LYS A 175 1.92 -9.14 3.97
CA LYS A 175 0.55 -9.21 4.46
C LYS A 175 0.44 -8.47 5.78
N ALA A 176 -0.69 -7.80 6.00
CA ALA A 176 -0.94 -7.09 7.25
C ALA A 176 -0.87 -8.08 8.42
N PHE A 177 -0.17 -7.69 9.49
CA PHE A 177 -0.28 -8.41 10.76
C PHE A 177 -1.71 -8.31 11.28
N GLU A 178 -2.28 -7.11 11.18
CA GLU A 178 -3.70 -6.82 11.38
C GLU A 178 -4.08 -5.52 10.66
N ILE A 179 -5.34 -5.41 10.25
CA ILE A 179 -5.89 -4.25 9.56
C ILE A 179 -7.34 -4.02 9.96
N VAL A 180 -7.71 -2.74 10.09
CA VAL A 180 -9.06 -2.28 10.37
C VAL A 180 -9.46 -1.27 9.31
N TYR A 181 -10.47 -1.61 8.55
CA TYR A 181 -11.09 -0.71 7.57
C TYR A 181 -12.13 0.19 8.26
N GLY A 182 -12.46 1.33 7.64
CA GLY A 182 -13.34 2.34 8.26
C GLY A 182 -14.74 1.84 8.65
N ASN A 183 -15.25 0.82 7.94
CA ASN A 183 -16.53 0.15 8.22
C ASN A 183 -16.46 -0.90 9.35
N GLU A 184 -15.25 -1.29 9.76
CA GLU A 184 -15.04 -2.31 10.79
C GLU A 184 -14.83 -1.73 12.18
N ALA A 185 -14.69 -0.40 12.27
CA ALA A 185 -14.57 0.31 13.54
C ALA A 185 -15.96 0.63 14.13
N PRO A 186 -16.12 0.59 15.47
CA PRO A 186 -17.34 1.04 16.13
C PRO A 186 -17.60 2.55 15.90
N LEU A 187 -18.75 3.05 16.37
CA LEU A 187 -19.21 4.45 16.20
C LEU A 187 -18.06 5.48 16.21
N SER A 188 -18.06 6.36 15.20
CA SER A 188 -17.04 7.39 14.98
C SER A 188 -16.79 8.23 16.24
N TYR A 189 -15.58 8.15 16.79
CA TYR A 189 -15.08 9.12 17.74
C TYR A 189 -13.65 9.52 17.38
N ARG A 190 -13.30 10.77 17.69
CA ARG A 190 -11.93 11.28 17.59
C ARG A 190 -11.53 11.74 18.97
N SER A 191 -10.45 11.15 19.48
CA SER A 191 -9.82 11.61 20.72
C SER A 191 -8.45 12.21 20.39
N ILE A 192 -7.94 13.04 21.30
CA ILE A 192 -6.62 13.67 21.14
C ILE A 192 -5.75 13.16 22.29
N ASP A 193 -4.61 12.56 21.95
CA ASP A 193 -3.54 12.36 22.92
C ASP A 193 -2.89 13.74 23.16
N PHE A 194 -3.18 14.34 24.32
CA PHE A 194 -2.66 15.66 24.67
C PHE A 194 -1.13 15.69 24.78
N THR A 195 -0.49 14.55 25.02
CA THR A 195 0.96 14.43 25.17
C THR A 195 1.67 14.57 23.83
N SER A 196 1.16 13.90 22.79
CA SER A 196 1.70 13.98 21.43
C SER A 196 0.96 14.95 20.51
N LYS A 197 -0.16 15.52 20.96
CA LYS A 197 -1.10 16.30 20.14
C LYS A 197 -1.54 15.53 18.88
N THR A 198 -1.66 14.21 18.99
CA THR A 198 -2.07 13.32 17.89
C THR A 198 -3.55 12.98 18.01
N MET A 199 -4.25 12.92 16.88
CA MET A 199 -5.62 12.42 16.83
C MET A 199 -5.60 10.89 16.84
N ILE A 200 -6.30 10.28 17.79
CA ILE A 200 -6.59 8.84 17.80
C ILE A 200 -7.98 8.66 17.21
N THR A 201 -8.06 7.86 16.15
CA THR A 201 -9.31 7.57 15.44
C THR A 201 -9.90 6.24 15.90
N ALA A 202 -11.16 5.97 15.55
CA ALA A 202 -11.84 4.74 15.94
C ALA A 202 -11.13 3.49 15.36
N THR A 203 -10.62 3.60 14.13
CA THR A 203 -9.87 2.52 13.46
C THR A 203 -8.54 2.20 14.15
N HIS A 204 -7.85 3.20 14.71
CA HIS A 204 -6.61 2.97 15.48
C HIS A 204 -6.89 2.20 16.77
N SER A 205 -7.92 2.59 17.52
CA SER A 205 -8.27 1.93 18.77
C SER A 205 -8.74 0.49 18.55
N GLU A 206 -9.53 0.23 17.50
CA GLU A 206 -9.91 -1.15 17.17
C GLU A 206 -8.71 -1.97 16.69
N LEU A 207 -7.76 -1.37 15.97
CA LEU A 207 -6.52 -2.05 15.57
C LEU A 207 -5.70 -2.49 16.79
N VAL A 208 -5.55 -1.61 17.80
CA VAL A 208 -4.94 -1.94 19.10
C VAL A 208 -5.64 -3.14 19.73
N ALA A 209 -6.97 -3.10 19.81
CA ALA A 209 -7.75 -4.14 20.47
C ALA A 209 -7.62 -5.49 19.75
N ARG A 210 -7.66 -5.52 18.40
CA ARG A 210 -7.48 -6.76 17.61
C ARG A 210 -6.10 -7.35 17.77
N ILE A 211 -5.05 -6.52 17.71
CA ILE A 211 -3.68 -6.97 17.94
C ILE A 211 -3.52 -7.53 19.36
N ALA A 212 -4.05 -6.86 20.38
CA ALA A 212 -4.00 -7.35 21.75
C ALA A 212 -4.71 -8.72 21.89
N ARG A 213 -5.92 -8.89 21.32
CA ARG A 213 -6.64 -10.18 21.32
C ARG A 213 -5.84 -11.28 20.63
N LYS A 214 -5.22 -10.96 19.48
CA LYS A 214 -4.38 -11.89 18.71
C LYS A 214 -3.15 -12.34 19.52
N LEU A 215 -2.46 -11.40 20.15
CA LEU A 215 -1.30 -11.70 21.00
C LEU A 215 -1.68 -12.46 22.29
N ILE A 216 -2.87 -12.24 22.85
CA ILE A 216 -3.37 -13.04 23.99
C ILE A 216 -3.61 -14.50 23.56
N ALA A 217 -4.16 -14.70 22.36
CA ALA A 217 -4.44 -16.03 21.83
C ALA A 217 -3.17 -16.80 21.46
N GLU A 218 -2.15 -16.07 20.99
CA GLU A 218 -0.87 -16.56 20.47
C GLU A 218 0.31 -15.70 21.00
N PRO A 219 0.76 -15.92 22.25
CA PRO A 219 1.79 -15.09 22.90
C PRO A 219 3.14 -15.05 22.18
N ASP A 220 3.50 -16.10 21.43
CA ASP A 220 4.78 -16.17 20.70
C ASP A 220 4.89 -15.08 19.62
N LEU A 221 3.76 -14.60 19.09
CA LEU A 221 3.72 -13.49 18.13
C LEU A 221 4.19 -12.15 18.75
N CYS A 222 4.26 -12.04 20.08
CA CYS A 222 4.79 -10.85 20.74
C CYS A 222 6.23 -10.57 20.30
N GLN A 223 7.02 -11.62 20.04
CA GLN A 223 8.42 -11.48 19.61
C GLN A 223 8.57 -10.77 18.26
N GLU A 224 7.57 -10.86 17.38
CA GLU A 224 7.57 -10.14 16.10
C GLU A 224 7.12 -8.69 16.28
N VAL A 225 6.01 -8.48 16.99
CA VAL A 225 5.41 -7.15 17.18
C VAL A 225 6.31 -6.27 18.06
N TYR A 226 6.87 -6.80 19.15
CA TYR A 226 7.65 -6.02 20.11
C TYR A 226 9.06 -5.69 19.64
N LYS A 227 9.49 -6.22 18.48
CA LYS A 227 10.67 -5.69 17.78
C LYS A 227 10.41 -4.29 17.27
N LEU A 228 9.17 -3.91 16.94
CA LEU A 228 8.85 -2.60 16.34
C LEU A 228 9.13 -1.42 17.28
N TYR A 229 9.37 -0.25 16.70
CA TYR A 229 9.71 0.94 17.47
C TYR A 229 8.49 1.46 18.24
N ALA A 230 8.63 1.59 19.56
CA ALA A 230 7.54 1.99 20.46
C ALA A 230 7.81 3.34 21.16
N GLY A 231 8.79 4.11 20.68
CA GLY A 231 9.23 5.35 21.33
C GLY A 231 10.31 5.14 22.40
N PRO A 232 10.84 6.23 22.97
CA PRO A 232 11.97 6.20 23.91
C PRO A 232 11.61 5.84 25.36
N GLU A 233 10.32 5.77 25.71
CA GLU A 233 9.82 5.71 27.10
C GLU A 233 9.16 4.36 27.45
N ILE A 234 9.69 3.23 26.97
CA ILE A 234 9.17 1.91 27.37
C ILE A 234 10.31 1.07 27.93
N GLU A 235 10.20 0.76 29.23
CA GLU A 235 10.99 -0.30 29.87
C GLU A 235 10.58 -1.65 29.29
N ASN A 236 11.57 -2.51 29.02
CA ASN A 236 11.33 -3.87 28.55
C ASN A 236 10.68 -4.71 29.65
N LEU A 237 9.35 -4.68 29.73
CA LEU A 237 8.58 -5.75 30.36
C LEU A 237 8.74 -7.03 29.52
N GLY A 238 8.76 -8.19 30.18
CA GLY A 238 9.18 -9.48 29.61
C GLY A 238 8.55 -9.81 28.24
N GLU A 239 9.33 -10.49 27.39
CA GLU A 239 9.06 -10.64 25.95
C GLU A 239 7.73 -11.35 25.60
N ASN A 240 7.13 -12.09 26.55
CA ASN A 240 5.95 -12.93 26.31
C ASN A 240 4.67 -12.45 27.01
N SER A 241 4.66 -11.29 27.69
CA SER A 241 3.45 -10.75 28.32
C SER A 241 2.82 -9.67 27.46
N VAL A 242 1.51 -9.80 27.17
CA VAL A 242 0.76 -8.82 26.39
C VAL A 242 0.58 -7.53 27.18
N ASP A 243 1.22 -6.46 26.71
CA ASP A 243 1.09 -5.09 27.20
C ASP A 243 0.37 -4.21 26.15
N VAL A 244 -0.86 -3.80 26.46
CA VAL A 244 -1.69 -2.95 25.60
C VAL A 244 -1.07 -1.57 25.40
N ARG A 245 -0.42 -0.98 26.42
CA ARG A 245 0.21 0.35 26.32
C ARG A 245 1.40 0.31 25.36
N LYS A 246 2.15 -0.79 25.37
CA LYS A 246 3.23 -1.02 24.40
C LYS A 246 2.68 -1.19 22.99
N ILE A 247 1.59 -1.94 22.81
CA ILE A 247 0.92 -2.10 21.51
C ILE A 247 0.41 -0.76 20.96
N GLU A 248 -0.22 0.07 21.80
CA GLU A 248 -0.67 1.43 21.42
C GLU A 248 0.48 2.28 20.91
N LYS A 249 1.61 2.30 21.63
CA LYS A 249 2.80 3.04 21.21
C LYS A 249 3.42 2.47 19.92
N ILE A 250 3.46 1.14 19.75
CA ILE A 250 3.92 0.52 18.49
C ILE A 250 3.03 0.97 17.33
N ILE A 251 1.72 0.86 17.46
CA ILE A 251 0.79 1.25 16.40
C ILE A 251 0.95 2.73 16.07
N LYS A 252 1.02 3.61 17.08
CA LYS A 252 1.23 5.06 16.90
C LYS A 252 2.39 5.41 15.97
N TYR A 253 3.51 4.70 16.06
CA TYR A 253 4.71 4.99 15.26
C TYR A 253 4.79 4.21 13.94
N ASN A 254 4.08 3.08 13.81
CA ASN A 254 4.29 2.12 12.72
C ASN A 254 3.03 1.81 11.89
N PHE A 255 1.87 2.41 12.19
CA PHE A 255 0.67 2.16 11.39
C PHE A 255 0.78 2.74 9.98
N PHE A 256 0.04 2.13 9.06
CA PHE A 256 -0.17 2.61 7.70
C PHE A 256 -1.66 2.88 7.48
N GLU A 257 -1.98 3.99 6.82
CA GLU A 257 -3.35 4.30 6.40
C GLU A 257 -3.77 3.41 5.22
N THR A 258 -5.03 2.95 5.17
CA THR A 258 -5.51 2.01 4.15
C THR A 258 -6.02 2.73 2.89
N LYS A 259 -5.28 3.72 2.40
CA LYS A 259 -5.64 4.47 1.19
C LYS A 259 -5.13 3.73 -0.05
N ASP A 260 -6.04 3.42 -0.99
CA ASP A 260 -5.66 2.92 -2.30
C ASP A 260 -5.22 4.07 -3.22
N GLN A 261 -4.25 3.80 -4.10
CA GLN A 261 -3.67 4.82 -4.99
C GLN A 261 -4.67 5.37 -6.03
N TRP A 262 -5.73 4.61 -6.33
CA TRP A 262 -6.67 4.90 -7.40
C TRP A 262 -7.96 5.55 -6.90
N GLY A 263 -8.09 5.72 -5.58
CA GLY A 263 -9.27 6.25 -4.93
C GLY A 263 -10.51 5.37 -5.12
N ILE A 264 -10.35 4.08 -5.40
CA ILE A 264 -11.46 3.13 -5.58
C ILE A 264 -12.25 3.02 -4.28
N MET A 265 -11.55 2.90 -3.14
CA MET A 265 -12.16 2.87 -1.80
C MET A 265 -12.72 4.22 -1.37
N ASN A 266 -12.32 5.33 -2.00
CA ASN A 266 -12.77 6.70 -1.69
C ASN A 266 -13.84 7.24 -2.66
N SER A 267 -14.02 6.60 -3.82
CA SER A 267 -14.94 7.04 -4.89
C SER A 267 -16.40 6.69 -4.63
N THR A 268 -16.63 5.90 -3.60
CA THR A 268 -17.94 5.50 -3.10
C THR A 268 -18.49 6.69 -2.33
N LYS A 269 -19.56 7.31 -2.86
CA LYS A 269 -20.27 8.43 -2.24
C LYS A 269 -20.37 8.19 -0.74
N GLU A 270 -20.04 9.23 0.03
CA GLU A 270 -20.05 9.26 1.49
C GLU A 270 -21.19 8.42 2.07
N ASN A 271 -20.85 7.20 2.50
CA ASN A 271 -21.79 6.37 3.22
C ASN A 271 -21.94 7.02 4.61
N SER A 272 -23.11 7.64 4.83
CA SER A 272 -23.44 8.51 5.98
C SER A 272 -23.36 7.83 7.35
N ARG A 273 -23.14 6.50 7.40
CA ARG A 273 -22.96 5.69 8.62
C ARG A 273 -21.50 5.39 8.97
N LEU A 274 -20.55 5.66 8.07
CA LEU A 274 -19.13 5.28 8.24
C LEU A 274 -18.35 6.30 9.08
N THR A 275 -17.36 5.82 9.83
CA THR A 275 -16.30 6.68 10.34
C THR A 275 -15.62 7.38 9.14
N LYS A 276 -15.31 8.68 9.23
CA LYS A 276 -14.54 9.39 8.17
C LYS A 276 -13.06 8.98 8.15
N ASP A 277 -12.72 7.84 8.74
CA ASP A 277 -11.36 7.41 8.99
C ASP A 277 -10.90 6.48 7.86
N SER A 278 -9.74 6.74 7.29
CA SER A 278 -9.21 6.06 6.10
C SER A 278 -8.68 4.63 6.35
N GLY A 279 -9.12 3.98 7.44
CA GLY A 279 -8.60 2.70 7.95
C GLY A 279 -7.16 2.78 8.47
N ALA A 280 -6.76 1.77 9.25
CA ALA A 280 -5.41 1.64 9.79
C ALA A 280 -4.96 0.17 9.80
N GLY A 281 -3.71 -0.10 9.46
CA GLY A 281 -3.13 -1.43 9.56
C GLY A 281 -1.68 -1.41 10.04
N LEU A 282 -1.21 -2.57 10.52
CA LEU A 282 0.16 -2.79 10.95
C LEU A 282 0.81 -3.86 10.07
N TRP A 283 1.96 -3.54 9.49
CA TRP A 283 2.79 -4.49 8.74
C TRP A 283 4.19 -4.53 9.34
N ILE A 284 4.63 -5.72 9.74
CA ILE A 284 5.90 -5.86 10.49
C ILE A 284 7.11 -5.47 9.63
N MET A 285 7.28 -6.06 8.44
CA MET A 285 8.47 -5.80 7.61
C MET A 285 8.56 -4.36 7.06
N PRO A 286 7.48 -3.74 6.55
CA PRO A 286 7.47 -2.34 6.13
C PRO A 286 7.79 -1.34 7.25
N SER A 287 7.52 -1.69 8.51
CA SER A 287 7.77 -0.81 9.67
C SER A 287 9.26 -0.55 9.96
N PHE A 288 10.17 -1.24 9.28
CA PHE A 288 11.63 -1.02 9.40
C PHE A 288 12.20 -0.05 8.35
N PHE A 289 11.41 0.45 7.39
CA PHE A 289 11.89 1.49 6.48
C PHE A 289 11.93 2.83 7.18
N ASN A 290 13.02 3.57 7.07
CA ASN A 290 13.07 4.94 7.56
C ASN A 290 12.49 5.93 6.56
N HIS A 291 12.30 7.16 7.04
CA HIS A 291 11.79 8.27 6.26
C HIS A 291 12.87 9.10 5.52
N SER A 292 12.54 9.56 4.32
CA SER A 292 13.05 10.79 3.69
C SER A 292 11.94 11.44 2.86
N CYS A 293 11.81 12.77 2.89
CA CYS A 293 10.76 13.45 2.11
C CYS A 293 11.02 13.37 0.61
N VAL A 294 12.29 13.33 0.22
CA VAL A 294 12.78 13.31 -1.16
C VAL A 294 13.95 12.33 -1.26
N ASP A 295 14.35 11.99 -2.48
CA ASP A 295 15.43 11.03 -2.74
C ASP A 295 15.14 9.66 -2.12
N THR A 296 13.87 9.27 -2.15
CA THR A 296 13.48 7.91 -1.79
C THR A 296 13.99 6.96 -2.88
N ASN A 297 14.30 5.74 -2.48
CA ASN A 297 14.75 4.71 -3.41
C ASN A 297 13.83 3.48 -3.37
N VAL A 298 12.78 3.54 -2.56
CA VAL A 298 11.72 2.54 -2.49
C VAL A 298 10.37 3.22 -2.67
N GLU A 299 9.51 2.58 -3.43
CA GLU A 299 8.12 2.94 -3.64
C GLU A 299 7.21 1.92 -2.96
N GLN A 300 6.10 2.42 -2.41
CA GLN A 300 5.09 1.64 -1.73
C GLN A 300 3.79 1.59 -2.54
N LEU A 301 3.25 0.39 -2.69
CA LEU A 301 1.92 0.13 -3.21
C LEU A 301 1.12 -0.72 -2.22
N ILE A 302 -0.08 -0.26 -1.85
CA ILE A 302 -1.01 -1.01 -1.01
C ILE A 302 -2.15 -1.52 -1.90
N ILE A 303 -2.42 -2.82 -1.86
CA ILE A 303 -3.59 -3.45 -2.47
C ILE A 303 -4.28 -4.28 -1.40
N GLY A 304 -5.43 -3.81 -0.93
CA GLY A 304 -6.13 -4.42 0.19
C GLY A 304 -5.27 -4.47 1.46
N ASP A 305 -5.03 -5.67 1.99
CA ASP A 305 -4.16 -5.92 3.14
C ASP A 305 -2.72 -6.32 2.77
N MET A 306 -2.35 -6.22 1.50
CA MET A 306 -1.00 -6.46 0.99
C MET A 306 -0.26 -5.15 0.72
N ILE A 307 1.00 -5.07 1.16
CA ILE A 307 1.94 -4.00 0.80
C ILE A 307 3.03 -4.57 -0.10
N PHE A 308 3.21 -3.98 -1.28
CA PHE A 308 4.32 -4.25 -2.19
C PHE A 308 5.32 -3.09 -2.14
N LEU A 309 6.59 -3.41 -1.97
CA LEU A 309 7.69 -2.47 -1.88
C LEU A 309 8.72 -2.79 -2.95
N ARG A 310 8.97 -1.82 -3.84
CA ARG A 310 9.89 -1.96 -4.97
C ARG A 310 10.93 -0.87 -4.95
N THR A 311 12.11 -1.15 -5.49
CA THR A 311 13.07 -0.07 -5.75
C THR A 311 12.54 0.85 -6.85
N CYS A 312 12.53 2.17 -6.61
CA CYS A 312 12.16 3.17 -7.62
C CYS A 312 13.39 3.79 -8.31
N GLN A 313 14.59 3.45 -7.84
CA GLN A 313 15.89 3.77 -8.45
C GLN A 313 16.89 2.66 -8.14
N PRO A 314 18.03 2.55 -8.85
CA PRO A 314 19.09 1.63 -8.48
C PRO A 314 19.64 1.93 -7.07
N VAL A 315 19.86 0.89 -6.25
CA VAL A 315 20.35 1.01 -4.88
C VAL A 315 21.70 0.33 -4.76
N LEU A 316 22.75 1.07 -4.41
CA LEU A 316 24.09 0.51 -4.24
C LEU A 316 24.21 -0.28 -2.93
N SER A 317 25.11 -1.25 -2.89
CA SER A 317 25.47 -2.00 -1.67
C SER A 317 25.81 -1.06 -0.52
N GLY A 318 25.30 -1.39 0.67
CA GLY A 318 25.46 -0.60 1.90
C GLY A 318 24.59 0.65 1.99
N LYS A 319 23.81 1.00 0.94
CA LYS A 319 22.87 2.11 1.01
C LYS A 319 21.60 1.70 1.76
N GLU A 320 21.09 2.66 2.54
CA GLU A 320 19.81 2.55 3.23
C GLU A 320 18.66 2.58 2.21
N LEU A 321 17.65 1.76 2.45
CA LEU A 321 16.40 1.78 1.73
C LEU A 321 15.39 2.64 2.49
N VAL A 322 14.78 3.60 1.81
CA VAL A 322 14.07 4.71 2.44
C VAL A 322 12.74 4.97 1.74
N LEU A 323 11.67 5.13 2.53
CA LEU A 323 10.33 5.49 2.09
C LEU A 323 10.03 6.96 2.43
N SER A 324 9.00 7.52 1.80
CA SER A 324 8.39 8.76 2.30
C SER A 324 7.16 8.45 3.14
N TYR A 325 7.05 9.06 4.31
CA TYR A 325 5.92 8.93 5.22
C TYR A 325 4.90 10.05 5.00
N CYS A 326 5.30 11.10 4.27
CA CYS A 326 4.48 12.28 4.02
C CYS A 326 4.75 12.80 2.61
N SER A 327 3.77 13.45 1.98
CA SER A 327 3.97 14.01 0.64
C SER A 327 5.04 15.12 0.64
N PRO A 328 6.01 15.11 -0.29
CA PRO A 328 6.97 16.22 -0.45
C PRO A 328 6.32 17.51 -0.94
N LEU A 329 5.08 17.43 -1.45
CA LEU A 329 4.31 18.56 -1.96
C LEU A 329 3.78 19.48 -0.85
N GLY A 330 3.66 18.96 0.37
CA GLY A 330 3.24 19.75 1.53
C GLY A 330 4.33 20.72 1.97
N SER A 331 3.93 21.79 2.65
CA SER A 331 4.84 22.76 3.27
C SER A 331 5.77 22.11 4.31
N TYR A 332 6.86 22.79 4.65
CA TYR A 332 7.76 22.34 5.71
C TYR A 332 7.01 22.05 7.01
N ASP A 333 6.10 22.94 7.41
CA ASP A 333 5.38 22.82 8.67
C ASP A 333 4.41 21.64 8.66
N GLU A 334 3.69 21.40 7.56
CA GLU A 334 2.82 20.22 7.40
C GLU A 334 3.61 18.92 7.48
N ARG A 335 4.72 18.82 6.73
CA ARG A 335 5.59 17.64 6.76
C ARG A 335 6.20 17.45 8.15
N SER A 336 6.68 18.52 8.76
CA SER A 336 7.27 18.48 10.11
C SER A 336 6.25 18.07 11.18
N ASN A 337 5.00 18.55 11.07
CA ASN A 337 3.89 18.13 11.93
C ASN A 337 3.60 16.63 11.77
N SER A 338 3.42 16.16 10.53
CA SER A 338 3.17 14.75 10.24
C SER A 338 4.29 13.84 10.76
N LEU A 339 5.55 14.20 10.51
CA LEU A 339 6.71 13.41 10.93
C LEU A 339 6.88 13.34 12.46
N ARG A 340 6.50 14.40 13.19
CA ARG A 340 6.49 14.36 14.65
C ARG A 340 5.55 13.30 15.21
N LEU A 341 4.44 13.01 14.53
CA LEU A 341 3.51 11.94 14.94
C LEU A 341 4.20 10.56 14.89
N HIS A 342 5.15 10.39 13.97
CA HIS A 342 6.01 9.21 13.85
C HIS A 342 7.31 9.28 14.67
N GLY A 343 7.41 10.23 15.61
CA GLY A 343 8.60 10.38 16.48
C GLY A 343 9.82 11.00 15.80
N ILE A 344 9.69 11.47 14.55
CA ILE A 344 10.77 12.10 13.79
C ILE A 344 10.74 13.61 14.06
N LYS A 345 11.60 14.07 14.97
CA LYS A 345 11.68 15.49 15.33
C LYS A 345 12.20 16.38 14.20
N ASN A 346 13.30 15.95 13.56
CA ASN A 346 13.98 16.72 12.51
C ASN A 346 14.42 15.80 11.36
N CYS A 347 13.69 15.80 10.25
CA CYS A 347 14.13 15.12 9.03
C CYS A 347 15.34 15.84 8.42
N SER A 348 16.40 15.11 8.09
CA SER A 348 17.67 15.63 7.57
C SER A 348 17.82 15.52 6.05
N CYS A 349 16.73 15.29 5.31
CA CYS A 349 16.76 15.26 3.85
C CYS A 349 17.10 16.65 3.27
N ARG A 350 17.56 16.69 2.01
CA ARG A 350 17.97 17.94 1.35
C ARG A 350 16.83 18.97 1.28
N LEU A 351 15.58 18.55 1.06
CA LEU A 351 14.42 19.45 1.05
C LEU A 351 14.22 20.13 2.41
N CYS A 352 14.17 19.34 3.49
CA CYS A 352 14.00 19.88 4.84
C CYS A 352 15.20 20.74 5.30
N ASN A 353 16.41 20.40 4.87
CA ASN A 353 17.59 21.23 5.17
C ASN A 353 17.53 22.56 4.44
N LEU A 354 17.21 22.56 3.14
CA LEU A 354 17.03 23.75 2.34
C LEU A 354 15.98 24.66 3.00
N GLU A 355 14.77 24.14 3.23
CA GLU A 355 13.67 24.91 3.79
C GLU A 355 13.97 25.45 5.19
N ARG A 356 14.73 24.74 6.03
CA ARG A 356 15.18 25.31 7.30
C ARG A 356 16.18 26.45 7.09
N SER A 357 17.12 26.29 6.16
CA SER A 357 18.18 27.27 5.89
C SER A 357 17.72 28.52 5.13
N GLU A 358 16.56 28.48 4.46
CA GLU A 358 16.02 29.62 3.72
C GLU A 358 15.81 30.85 4.64
N SER A 359 16.12 32.04 4.11
CA SER A 359 15.96 33.29 4.83
C SER A 359 14.49 33.56 5.17
N LYS A 360 14.24 34.33 6.24
CA LYS A 360 12.88 34.75 6.62
C LYS A 360 12.15 35.46 5.48
N LYS A 361 12.87 36.24 4.64
CA LYS A 361 12.31 36.94 3.48
C LYS A 361 11.77 35.96 2.43
N VAL A 362 12.53 34.91 2.11
CA VAL A 362 12.11 33.88 1.14
C VAL A 362 10.87 33.14 1.65
N LYS A 363 10.89 32.70 2.91
CA LYS A 363 9.75 31.97 3.54
C LYS A 363 8.46 32.79 3.57
N LEU A 364 8.57 34.06 3.98
CA LEU A 364 7.43 34.97 4.00
C LEU A 364 6.86 35.14 2.60
N ARG A 365 7.72 35.35 1.59
CA ARG A 365 7.27 35.55 0.23
C ARG A 365 6.61 34.31 -0.37
N GLN A 366 7.18 33.12 -0.17
CA GLN A 366 6.56 31.85 -0.56
C GLN A 366 5.18 31.69 0.08
N THR A 367 5.07 31.97 1.38
CA THR A 367 3.81 31.87 2.12
C THR A 367 2.74 32.83 1.58
N GLU A 368 3.12 34.06 1.22
CA GLU A 368 2.21 35.03 0.60
C GLU A 368 1.68 34.55 -0.75
N ILE A 369 2.56 34.04 -1.61
CA ILE A 369 2.19 33.51 -2.93
C ILE A 369 1.24 32.33 -2.77
N LEU A 370 1.58 31.37 -1.91
CA LEU A 370 0.77 30.17 -1.68
C LEU A 370 -0.59 30.51 -1.06
N ARG A 371 -0.66 31.40 -0.07
CA ARG A 371 -1.94 31.85 0.51
C ARG A 371 -2.81 32.58 -0.51
N THR A 372 -2.21 33.40 -1.38
CA THR A 372 -2.93 34.08 -2.45
C THR A 372 -3.53 33.07 -3.42
N TYR A 373 -2.77 32.03 -3.75
CA TYR A 373 -3.26 30.93 -4.57
C TYR A 373 -4.38 30.14 -3.87
N GLU A 374 -4.17 29.66 -2.65
CA GLU A 374 -5.10 28.80 -1.91
C GLU A 374 -6.42 29.51 -1.61
N ASN A 375 -6.37 30.77 -1.17
CA ASN A 375 -7.55 31.50 -0.71
C ASN A 375 -8.30 32.21 -1.85
N SER A 376 -7.66 32.41 -3.02
CA SER A 376 -8.22 33.24 -4.08
C SER A 376 -8.04 32.63 -5.47
N LEU A 377 -6.81 32.52 -5.99
CA LEU A 377 -6.61 32.16 -7.41
C LEU A 377 -7.09 30.73 -7.72
N GLY A 378 -6.71 29.74 -6.91
CA GLY A 378 -7.08 28.34 -7.11
C GLY A 378 -8.60 28.11 -7.13
N PRO A 379 -9.36 28.58 -6.12
CA PRO A 379 -10.82 28.51 -6.13
C PRO A 379 -11.45 29.21 -7.35
N GLN A 380 -10.94 30.38 -7.75
CA GLN A 380 -11.43 31.10 -8.93
C GLN A 380 -11.17 30.36 -10.24
N VAL A 381 -10.00 29.74 -10.39
CA VAL A 381 -9.68 28.92 -11.57
C VAL A 381 -10.63 27.74 -11.63
N LYS A 382 -10.78 26.99 -10.54
CA LYS A 382 -11.63 25.79 -10.47
C LYS A 382 -13.10 26.10 -10.75
N SER A 383 -13.64 27.20 -10.23
CA SER A 383 -15.02 27.60 -10.55
C SER A 383 -15.15 28.06 -12.01
N SER A 384 -14.14 28.74 -12.55
CA SER A 384 -14.12 29.22 -13.94
C SER A 384 -13.97 28.10 -14.98
N LEU A 385 -13.45 26.92 -14.62
CA LEU A 385 -13.34 25.78 -15.53
C LEU A 385 -14.71 25.30 -16.04
N PHE A 386 -15.78 25.53 -15.28
CA PHE A 386 -17.15 25.15 -15.63
C PHE A 386 -18.02 26.33 -16.09
N SER A 387 -17.50 27.56 -16.02
CA SER A 387 -18.18 28.79 -16.48
C SER A 387 -18.19 28.88 -18.00
N ALA A 388 -19.23 29.48 -18.58
CA ALA A 388 -19.31 29.78 -20.02
C ALA A 388 -18.18 30.72 -20.50
N ASN A 389 -17.77 31.67 -19.66
CA ASN A 389 -16.69 32.62 -19.94
C ASN A 389 -15.53 32.41 -18.96
N PHE A 390 -14.36 32.05 -19.49
CA PHE A 390 -13.15 31.90 -18.69
C PHE A 390 -12.40 33.24 -18.58
N ASN A 391 -12.02 33.63 -17.37
CA ASN A 391 -11.24 34.84 -17.16
C ASN A 391 -9.75 34.59 -17.48
N SER A 392 -9.31 34.99 -18.66
CA SER A 392 -7.91 34.83 -19.11
C SER A 392 -6.90 35.60 -18.26
N SER A 393 -7.30 36.55 -17.40
CA SER A 393 -6.36 37.24 -16.50
C SER A 393 -5.78 36.30 -15.43
N LEU A 394 -6.52 35.25 -15.05
CA LEU A 394 -6.06 34.24 -14.09
C LEU A 394 -4.78 33.53 -14.57
N ILE A 395 -4.65 33.30 -15.88
CA ILE A 395 -3.45 32.68 -16.47
C ILE A 395 -2.21 33.52 -16.17
N LYS A 396 -2.31 34.85 -16.26
CA LYS A 396 -1.18 35.76 -16.01
C LYS A 396 -0.75 35.70 -14.54
N GLU A 397 -1.71 35.72 -13.62
CA GLU A 397 -1.45 35.65 -12.17
C GLU A 397 -0.86 34.30 -11.75
N LEU A 398 -1.37 33.19 -12.29
CA LEU A 398 -0.79 31.86 -12.06
C LEU A 398 0.64 31.76 -12.59
N THR A 399 0.88 32.25 -13.82
CA THR A 399 2.22 32.24 -14.43
C THR A 399 3.21 33.04 -13.59
N LYS A 400 2.84 34.25 -13.20
CA LYS A 400 3.64 35.12 -12.32
C LYS A 400 3.97 34.42 -11.00
N SER A 401 2.99 33.76 -10.38
CA SER A 401 3.20 33.02 -9.13
C SER A 401 4.20 31.87 -9.29
N ILE A 402 4.13 31.14 -10.40
CA ILE A 402 5.05 30.04 -10.72
C ILE A 402 6.47 30.57 -10.94
N ASP A 403 6.61 31.62 -11.75
CA ASP A 403 7.92 32.20 -12.07
C ASP A 403 8.59 32.75 -10.82
N GLU A 404 7.84 33.43 -9.96
CA GLU A 404 8.36 33.95 -8.70
C GLU A 404 8.79 32.84 -7.73
N LEU A 405 8.03 31.75 -7.62
CA LEU A 405 8.43 30.58 -6.81
C LEU A 405 9.70 29.91 -7.36
N LYS A 406 9.83 29.80 -8.69
CA LYS A 406 11.05 29.31 -9.35
C LYS A 406 12.25 30.20 -9.04
N ASP A 407 12.09 31.52 -9.14
CA ASP A 407 13.15 32.49 -8.87
C ASP A 407 13.63 32.45 -7.42
N LEU A 408 12.70 32.29 -6.46
CA LEU A 408 13.02 32.14 -5.04
C LEU A 408 13.89 30.90 -4.74
N ARG A 409 13.83 29.86 -5.60
CA ARG A 409 14.61 28.61 -5.49
C ARG A 409 15.48 28.34 -6.73
N LYS A 410 15.95 29.37 -7.44
CA LYS A 410 16.71 29.20 -8.70
C LYS A 410 17.93 28.28 -8.62
N GLU A 411 18.62 28.24 -7.47
CA GLU A 411 19.79 27.39 -7.22
C GLU A 411 19.42 25.93 -6.87
N HIS A 412 18.13 25.67 -6.62
CA HIS A 412 17.59 24.38 -6.16
C HIS A 412 16.25 24.08 -6.84
N LEU A 413 16.16 24.26 -8.16
CA LEU A 413 14.92 24.08 -8.93
C LEU A 413 14.34 22.66 -8.82
N ASP A 414 15.19 21.67 -8.56
CA ASP A 414 14.81 20.28 -8.33
C ASP A 414 14.16 20.03 -6.95
N LEU A 415 14.14 21.05 -6.09
CA LEU A 415 13.45 21.09 -4.77
C LEU A 415 12.31 22.10 -4.72
N GLU A 416 11.99 22.75 -5.82
CA GLU A 416 10.84 23.65 -5.90
C GLU A 416 9.58 22.81 -6.09
N PHE A 417 8.91 22.44 -4.99
CA PHE A 417 7.68 21.65 -5.04
C PHE A 417 6.38 22.45 -4.89
N GLN A 418 6.49 23.72 -4.50
CA GLN A 418 5.37 24.56 -4.10
C GLN A 418 4.51 25.00 -5.30
N SER A 419 5.10 25.09 -6.50
CA SER A 419 4.38 25.44 -7.72
C SER A 419 3.56 24.31 -8.32
N PHE A 420 3.59 23.09 -7.76
CA PHE A 420 2.94 21.91 -8.36
C PHE A 420 1.46 22.13 -8.67
N ASN A 421 0.67 22.46 -7.65
CA ASN A 421 -0.77 22.64 -7.79
C ASN A 421 -1.08 23.82 -8.73
N ILE A 422 -0.28 24.89 -8.66
CA ILE A 422 -0.43 26.07 -9.53
C ILE A 422 -0.18 25.70 -11.00
N LYS A 423 0.81 24.84 -11.30
CA LYS A 423 1.08 24.34 -12.66
C LYS A 423 -0.04 23.45 -13.19
N VAL A 424 -0.62 22.60 -12.33
CA VAL A 424 -1.78 21.77 -12.70
C VAL A 424 -2.96 22.66 -13.10
N ASP A 425 -3.29 23.64 -12.26
CA ASP A 425 -4.38 24.59 -12.51
C ASP A 425 -4.08 25.48 -13.74
N LEU A 426 -2.82 25.90 -13.95
CA LEU A 426 -2.41 26.65 -15.15
C LEU A 426 -2.58 25.82 -16.43
N ALA A 427 -2.18 24.55 -16.41
CA ALA A 427 -2.36 23.65 -17.56
C ALA A 427 -3.84 23.46 -17.88
N ALA A 428 -4.72 23.37 -16.88
CA ALA A 428 -6.17 23.30 -17.07
C ALA A 428 -6.75 24.64 -17.58
N ALA A 429 -6.29 25.77 -17.04
CA ALA A 429 -6.68 27.10 -17.46
C ALA A 429 -6.39 27.35 -18.95
N TYR A 430 -5.18 27.03 -19.43
CA TYR A 430 -4.85 27.14 -20.86
C TYR A 430 -5.74 26.28 -21.76
N VAL A 431 -6.13 25.09 -21.30
CA VAL A 431 -7.07 24.22 -22.03
C VAL A 431 -8.44 24.87 -22.14
N ARG A 432 -8.93 25.51 -21.06
CA ARG A 432 -10.23 26.18 -21.04
C ARG A 432 -10.24 27.45 -21.90
N ASP A 433 -9.14 28.19 -21.90
CA ASP A 433 -8.89 29.37 -22.74
C ASP A 433 -8.70 29.03 -24.24
N GLY A 434 -8.65 27.73 -24.60
CA GLY A 434 -8.43 27.28 -25.97
C GLY A 434 -6.97 27.27 -26.42
N ASN A 435 -6.03 27.63 -25.53
CA ASN A 435 -4.60 27.72 -25.84
C ASN A 435 -3.84 26.40 -25.55
N LEU A 436 -4.18 25.35 -26.29
CA LEU A 436 -3.58 24.02 -26.12
C LEU A 436 -2.06 24.00 -26.33
N ARG A 437 -1.53 24.85 -27.22
CA ARG A 437 -0.09 24.95 -27.49
C ARG A 437 0.70 25.40 -26.25
N ARG A 438 0.14 26.28 -25.42
CA ARG A 438 0.75 26.67 -24.14
C ARG A 438 0.45 25.69 -23.01
N SER A 439 -0.70 25.00 -23.05
CA SER A 439 -1.04 23.98 -22.05
C SER A 439 -0.11 22.76 -22.08
N LEU A 440 0.28 22.31 -23.28
CA LEU A 440 1.09 21.11 -23.48
C LEU A 440 2.46 21.14 -22.75
N PRO A 441 3.31 22.17 -22.92
CA PRO A 441 4.60 22.20 -22.22
C PRO A 441 4.43 22.24 -20.69
N VAL A 442 3.42 22.94 -20.18
CA VAL A 442 3.12 22.96 -18.73
C VAL A 442 2.70 21.57 -18.24
N ALA A 443 1.88 20.84 -18.99
CA ALA A 443 1.50 19.47 -18.64
C ALA A 443 2.69 18.51 -18.65
N ILE A 444 3.64 18.68 -19.58
CA ILE A 444 4.89 17.91 -19.60
C ILE A 444 5.76 18.26 -18.39
N GLU A 445 5.84 19.54 -18.01
CA GLU A 445 6.52 19.96 -16.77
C GLU A 445 5.88 19.31 -15.53
N VAL A 446 4.54 19.25 -15.45
CA VAL A 446 3.83 18.56 -14.37
C VAL A 446 4.19 17.07 -14.32
N TYR A 447 4.22 16.37 -15.45
CA TYR A 447 4.64 14.96 -15.48
C TYR A 447 6.09 14.77 -15.01
N LYS A 448 7.03 15.56 -15.53
CA LYS A 448 8.45 15.52 -15.11
C LYS A 448 8.58 15.76 -13.62
N PHE A 449 7.84 16.75 -13.11
CA PHE A 449 7.81 17.08 -11.70
C PHE A 449 7.33 15.89 -10.86
N VAL A 450 6.25 15.21 -11.26
CA VAL A 450 5.75 14.01 -10.55
C VAL A 450 6.83 12.94 -10.42
N LYS A 451 7.63 12.73 -11.49
CA LYS A 451 8.75 11.79 -11.47
C LYS A 451 9.86 12.25 -10.51
N THR A 452 10.25 13.52 -10.55
CA THR A 452 11.28 14.08 -9.65
C THR A 452 10.86 14.03 -8.19
N ALA A 453 9.60 14.37 -7.90
CA ALA A 453 9.04 14.35 -6.55
C ALA A 453 8.69 12.94 -6.05
N GLN A 454 8.78 11.92 -6.91
CA GLN A 454 8.46 10.52 -6.60
C GLN A 454 7.06 10.38 -5.99
N VAL A 455 6.06 10.99 -6.65
CA VAL A 455 4.64 10.91 -6.28
C VAL A 455 3.84 10.07 -7.29
N PRO A 456 4.08 8.75 -7.34
CA PRO A 456 3.59 7.85 -8.39
C PRO A 456 2.06 7.81 -8.52
N GLN A 457 1.32 8.11 -7.45
CA GLN A 457 -0.15 8.21 -7.49
C GLN A 457 -0.68 9.23 -8.52
N PHE A 458 0.16 10.17 -8.98
CA PHE A 458 -0.20 11.15 -10.00
C PHE A 458 0.38 10.86 -11.39
N SER A 459 1.28 9.90 -11.54
CA SER A 459 2.10 9.78 -12.76
C SER A 459 1.30 9.33 -13.99
N SER A 460 0.44 8.32 -13.83
CA SER A 460 -0.43 7.81 -14.90
C SER A 460 -1.40 8.88 -15.41
N ASN A 461 -2.09 9.58 -14.52
CA ASN A 461 -2.98 10.68 -14.90
C ASN A 461 -2.20 11.84 -15.53
N ALA A 462 -1.04 12.23 -15.00
CA ALA A 462 -0.22 13.29 -15.59
C ALA A 462 0.21 12.94 -17.02
N ALA A 463 0.64 11.70 -17.28
CA ALA A 463 0.97 11.22 -18.62
C ALA A 463 -0.26 11.21 -19.55
N TYR A 464 -1.42 10.74 -19.07
CA TYR A 464 -2.67 10.78 -19.84
C TYR A 464 -3.09 12.22 -20.18
N GLN A 465 -2.91 13.17 -19.27
CA GLN A 465 -3.18 14.59 -19.52
C GLN A 465 -2.30 15.15 -20.65
N VAL A 466 -1.05 14.69 -20.80
CA VAL A 466 -0.18 15.03 -21.93
C VAL A 466 -0.70 14.38 -23.22
N ALA A 467 -0.98 13.06 -23.19
CA ALA A 467 -1.56 12.33 -24.33
C ALA A 467 -2.83 13.01 -24.87
N SER A 468 -3.74 13.37 -23.97
CA SER A 468 -4.99 14.05 -24.29
C SER A 468 -4.78 15.40 -24.97
N ARG A 469 -3.68 16.13 -24.68
CA ARG A 469 -3.39 17.43 -25.30
C ARG A 469 -2.81 17.26 -26.69
N TYR A 470 -1.94 16.26 -26.90
CA TYR A 470 -1.47 15.90 -28.23
C TYR A 470 -2.62 15.47 -29.15
N ALA A 471 -3.54 14.63 -28.65
CA ALA A 471 -4.70 14.19 -29.42
C ALA A 471 -5.57 15.39 -29.88
N ARG A 472 -5.79 16.38 -29.00
CA ARG A 472 -6.54 17.60 -29.32
C ARG A 472 -5.80 18.60 -30.22
N LEU A 473 -4.51 18.38 -30.45
CA LEU A 473 -3.68 19.13 -31.39
C LEU A 473 -3.48 18.35 -32.70
N ASP A 474 -4.26 17.30 -32.93
CA ASP A 474 -4.18 16.39 -34.09
C ASP A 474 -2.81 15.70 -34.25
N LYS A 475 -2.04 15.59 -33.15
CA LYS A 475 -0.74 14.93 -33.09
C LYS A 475 -0.87 13.50 -32.56
N MET A 476 -1.55 12.65 -33.32
CA MET A 476 -1.96 11.32 -32.84
C MET A 476 -0.82 10.34 -32.59
N LYS A 477 0.32 10.49 -33.27
CA LYS A 477 1.50 9.65 -33.03
C LYS A 477 2.02 9.87 -31.60
N GLU A 478 2.33 11.11 -31.26
CA GLU A 478 2.80 11.51 -29.94
C GLU A 478 1.74 11.25 -28.87
N ALA A 479 0.46 11.43 -29.21
CA ALA A 479 -0.64 11.13 -28.29
C ALA A 479 -0.67 9.65 -27.88
N LYS A 480 -0.46 8.73 -28.84
CA LYS A 480 -0.40 7.29 -28.58
C LYS A 480 0.88 6.89 -27.83
N GLU A 481 2.02 7.52 -28.11
CA GLU A 481 3.25 7.32 -27.35
C GLU A 481 3.08 7.71 -25.87
N TRP A 482 2.45 8.85 -25.59
CA TRP A 482 2.15 9.27 -24.22
C TRP A 482 1.06 8.45 -23.55
N TRP A 483 0.13 7.89 -24.32
CA TRP A 483 -0.84 6.92 -23.81
C TRP A 483 -0.15 5.64 -23.33
N ASP A 484 0.84 5.16 -24.08
CA ASP A 484 1.68 4.03 -23.66
C ASP A 484 2.45 4.35 -22.37
N VAL A 485 2.96 5.58 -22.22
CA VAL A 485 3.55 6.04 -20.95
C VAL A 485 2.53 6.00 -19.81
N ALA A 486 1.31 6.50 -20.02
CA ALA A 486 0.26 6.49 -18.99
C ALA A 486 -0.11 5.08 -18.52
N LEU A 487 -0.18 4.12 -19.45
CA LEU A 487 -0.43 2.71 -19.15
C LEU A 487 0.72 2.10 -18.33
N LYS A 488 1.98 2.39 -18.70
CA LYS A 488 3.15 1.91 -17.96
C LYS A 488 3.23 2.48 -16.56
N GLU A 489 3.03 3.78 -16.41
CA GLU A 489 3.01 4.46 -15.11
C GLU A 489 1.91 3.93 -14.17
N LEU A 490 0.84 3.34 -14.72
CA LEU A 490 -0.19 2.66 -13.92
C LEU A 490 0.21 1.23 -13.55
N ALA A 491 0.78 0.48 -14.49
CA ALA A 491 1.01 -0.96 -14.33
C ALA A 491 2.35 -1.31 -13.67
N GLU A 492 3.42 -0.56 -13.96
CA GLU A 492 4.77 -0.87 -13.46
C GLU A 492 4.90 -0.82 -11.92
N PRO A 493 4.23 0.09 -11.18
CA PRO A 493 4.22 0.02 -9.72
C PRO A 493 3.66 -1.30 -9.17
N ILE A 494 2.68 -1.89 -9.87
CA ILE A 494 2.03 -3.15 -9.48
C ILE A 494 2.97 -4.33 -9.75
N ARG A 495 3.37 -4.52 -11.00
CA ARG A 495 4.06 -5.74 -11.46
C ARG A 495 5.58 -5.63 -11.60
N GLY A 496 6.12 -4.42 -11.53
CA GLY A 496 7.50 -4.11 -11.92
C GLY A 496 7.59 -3.63 -13.36
N LYS A 497 8.78 -3.14 -13.75
CA LYS A 497 9.03 -2.58 -15.07
C LYS A 497 8.83 -3.60 -16.18
N PHE A 498 8.25 -3.16 -17.30
CA PHE A 498 8.18 -3.99 -18.49
C PHE A 498 9.54 -4.09 -19.17
N THR A 499 9.92 -5.29 -19.63
CA THR A 499 11.16 -5.46 -20.39
C THR A 499 10.92 -5.17 -21.88
N LYS A 500 11.99 -4.97 -22.65
CA LYS A 500 11.87 -4.67 -24.08
C LYS A 500 11.35 -5.86 -24.89
N GLU A 501 11.54 -7.06 -24.37
CA GLU A 501 11.18 -8.33 -24.99
C GLU A 501 9.70 -8.69 -24.76
N GLU A 502 9.04 -8.04 -23.80
CA GLU A 502 7.63 -8.29 -23.50
C GLU A 502 6.74 -7.69 -24.58
N THR A 503 6.15 -8.53 -25.43
CA THR A 503 5.26 -8.08 -26.52
C THR A 503 3.81 -7.91 -26.09
N LYS A 504 3.42 -8.50 -24.95
CA LYS A 504 2.04 -8.49 -24.43
C LYS A 504 1.80 -7.44 -23.33
N TRP A 505 2.79 -6.62 -23.01
CA TRP A 505 2.72 -5.64 -21.92
C TRP A 505 1.49 -4.74 -22.01
N ARG A 506 1.15 -4.28 -23.23
CA ARG A 506 0.04 -3.35 -23.46
C ARG A 506 -1.31 -3.98 -23.13
N LYS A 507 -1.51 -5.26 -23.43
CA LYS A 507 -2.76 -5.97 -23.12
C LYS A 507 -2.98 -6.04 -21.60
N GLU A 508 -1.91 -6.34 -20.87
CA GLU A 508 -1.95 -6.43 -19.41
C GLU A 508 -2.15 -5.06 -18.76
N ALA A 509 -1.40 -4.05 -19.20
CA ALA A 509 -1.55 -2.69 -18.69
C ALA A 509 -2.94 -2.11 -18.99
N MET A 510 -3.51 -2.40 -20.16
CA MET A 510 -4.89 -2.04 -20.49
C MET A 510 -5.89 -2.69 -19.54
N TYR A 511 -5.76 -4.00 -19.27
CA TYR A 511 -6.65 -4.70 -18.34
C TYR A 511 -6.61 -4.08 -16.93
N LEU A 512 -5.39 -3.81 -16.42
CA LEU A 512 -5.21 -3.14 -15.13
C LEU A 512 -5.85 -1.74 -15.14
N ALA A 513 -5.65 -0.96 -16.20
CA ALA A 513 -6.22 0.37 -16.32
C ALA A 513 -7.76 0.36 -16.43
N GLU A 514 -8.36 -0.65 -17.07
CA GLU A 514 -9.82 -0.83 -17.12
C GLU A 514 -10.41 -1.06 -15.72
N LYS A 515 -9.74 -1.85 -14.89
CA LYS A 515 -10.15 -2.14 -13.51
C LYS A 515 -9.92 -0.96 -12.57
N LEU A 516 -8.75 -0.32 -12.68
CA LEU A 516 -8.27 0.63 -11.68
C LEU A 516 -8.54 2.10 -12.04
N SER A 517 -8.71 2.41 -13.32
CA SER A 517 -8.95 3.78 -13.78
C SER A 517 -9.94 3.85 -14.97
N PRO A 518 -11.20 3.40 -14.78
CA PRO A 518 -12.20 3.35 -15.84
C PRO A 518 -12.50 4.72 -16.47
N LYS A 519 -12.40 5.81 -15.69
CA LYS A 519 -12.55 7.19 -16.19
C LYS A 519 -11.44 7.57 -17.18
N MET A 520 -10.20 7.16 -16.91
CA MET A 520 -9.07 7.40 -17.82
C MET A 520 -9.27 6.65 -19.13
N ILE A 521 -9.70 5.39 -19.07
CA ILE A 521 -9.98 4.55 -20.25
C ILE A 521 -11.12 5.14 -21.11
N SER A 522 -12.24 5.50 -20.48
CA SER A 522 -13.35 6.16 -21.18
C SER A 522 -12.88 7.45 -21.87
N GLY A 523 -12.09 8.26 -21.17
CA GLY A 523 -11.52 9.48 -21.70
C GLY A 523 -10.54 9.27 -22.87
N ALA A 524 -9.79 8.17 -22.86
CA ALA A 524 -8.87 7.77 -23.92
C ALA A 524 -9.61 7.26 -25.16
N LYS A 525 -10.66 6.43 -24.96
CA LYS A 525 -11.55 5.96 -26.04
C LYS A 525 -12.16 7.13 -26.80
N ASN A 526 -12.70 8.11 -26.08
CA ASN A 526 -13.33 9.29 -26.68
C ASN A 526 -12.35 10.17 -27.48
N LYS A 527 -11.03 9.97 -27.35
CA LYS A 527 -9.98 10.71 -28.05
C LYS A 527 -9.24 9.87 -29.08
N GLY A 528 -9.71 8.66 -29.40
CA GLY A 528 -9.08 7.77 -30.39
C GLY A 528 -7.70 7.27 -29.99
N LEU A 529 -7.39 7.21 -28.68
CA LEU A 529 -6.10 6.73 -28.17
C LEU A 529 -5.98 5.21 -28.07
N LEU A 530 -7.13 4.51 -28.01
CA LEU A 530 -7.20 3.05 -27.89
C LEU A 530 -6.99 2.33 -29.22
#